data_AF-A0A533X567-F1
#
_entry.id   AF-A0A533X567-F1
#
_cell.length_a   1.000
_cell.length_b   1.000
_cell.length_c   1.000
_cell.angle_alpha   90.00
_cell.angle_beta   90.00
_cell.angle_gamma   90.00
#
_symmetry.space_group_name_H-M   'P 1'
#
loop_
_entity.id
_entity.type
_entity.pdbx_description
1 polymer ?
#
loop_
_entity_poly.entity_id
_entity_poly.type
_entity_poly.pdbx_seq_one_letter_code
_entity_poly.pdbx_strand_id
1 'polypeptide(L)'
;MVDASHLGGFVNIDATDQIAGRLCSKVAKLILGGKRVTVVNAERALISGARNSVIRQWMERLEISSRVNPIYGPIHPRRPDTILRRMVRGMVPRRKPKGAAAMKRLRIYIGVPEEMKAMNFGRFEDAQATRPIPV
;
A
#
# COMPACT_ATOMS: atom_id res chain seq x y z
N MET A 1 15.87 -13.04 3.30
CA MET A 1 14.95 -14.12 3.70
C MET A 1 14.06 -13.62 4.84
N VAL A 2 12.81 -13.21 4.57
CA VAL A 2 11.85 -12.92 5.65
C VAL A 2 11.09 -14.20 5.92
N ASP A 3 11.60 -14.98 6.86
CA ASP A 3 10.89 -16.14 7.35
C ASP A 3 9.54 -15.70 7.92
N ALA A 4 8.49 -16.16 7.24
CA ALA A 4 7.10 -15.86 7.56
C ALA A 4 6.60 -16.70 8.75
N SER A 5 7.41 -16.76 9.81
CA SER A 5 7.26 -17.56 11.03
C SER A 5 7.58 -16.68 12.24
N HIS A 6 6.80 -16.59 13.31
CA HIS A 6 5.49 -17.11 13.69
C HIS A 6 5.01 -16.23 14.85
N LEU A 7 3.80 -15.69 14.75
CA LEU A 7 2.89 -15.38 15.87
C LEU A 7 1.49 -15.15 15.25
N GLY A 8 0.74 -16.23 15.05
CA GLY A 8 -0.73 -16.18 14.89
C GLY A 8 -1.31 -15.48 13.64
N GLY A 9 -0.67 -15.55 12.48
CA GLY A 9 -1.27 -15.08 11.22
C GLY A 9 -1.28 -13.55 11.02
N PHE A 10 -0.57 -12.80 11.86
CA PHE A 10 -0.34 -11.36 11.73
C PHE A 10 1.02 -11.08 11.09
N VAL A 11 1.07 -10.12 10.16
CA VAL A 11 2.29 -9.70 9.46
C VAL A 11 2.37 -8.18 9.52
N ASN A 12 3.40 -7.66 10.16
CA ASN A 12 3.67 -6.22 10.26
C ASN A 12 4.81 -5.87 9.29
N ILE A 13 4.60 -4.84 8.47
CA ILE A 13 5.50 -4.49 7.37
C ILE A 13 5.81 -3.00 7.42
N ASP A 14 7.09 -2.67 7.35
CA ASP A 14 7.56 -1.29 7.19
C ASP A 14 7.68 -0.94 5.70
N ALA A 15 7.03 0.16 5.29
CA ALA A 15 7.04 0.63 3.91
C ALA A 15 8.22 1.57 3.57
N THR A 16 9.07 1.90 4.53
CA THR A 16 10.23 2.77 4.33
C THR A 16 11.18 2.22 3.28
N ASP A 17 11.52 3.04 2.28
CA ASP A 17 12.41 2.73 1.15
C ASP A 17 11.92 1.58 0.24
N GLN A 18 10.65 1.19 0.37
CA GLN A 18 10.02 0.16 -0.45
C GLN A 18 9.33 0.80 -1.65
N ILE A 19 9.46 0.18 -2.82
CA ILE A 19 8.72 0.58 -4.01
C ILE A 19 7.25 0.19 -3.82
N ALA A 20 6.37 1.18 -3.74
CA ALA A 20 4.95 1.05 -3.41
C ALA A 20 4.24 -0.03 -4.23
N GLY A 21 4.48 -0.09 -5.54
CA GLY A 21 3.89 -1.09 -6.42
C GLY A 21 4.30 -2.53 -6.08
N ARG A 22 5.60 -2.76 -5.85
CA ARG A 22 6.15 -4.08 -5.52
C ARG A 22 5.67 -4.55 -4.14
N LEU A 23 5.69 -3.65 -3.17
CA LEU A 23 5.15 -3.86 -1.83
C LEU A 23 3.67 -4.26 -1.89
N CYS A 24 2.84 -3.49 -2.61
CA CYS A 24 1.40 -3.75 -2.72
C CYS A 24 1.07 -5.13 -3.31
N SER A 25 1.86 -5.60 -4.28
CA SER A 25 1.66 -6.91 -4.92
C SER A 25 1.87 -8.06 -3.94
N LYS A 26 2.95 -8.01 -3.16
CA LYS A 26 3.26 -9.02 -2.13
C LYS A 26 2.22 -9.00 -1.02
N VAL A 27 1.83 -7.79 -0.57
CA VAL A 27 0.77 -7.59 0.43
C VAL A 27 -0.56 -8.17 -0.03
N ALA A 28 -0.97 -7.93 -1.28
CA ALA A 28 -2.21 -8.48 -1.85
C ALA A 28 -2.22 -10.01 -1.81
N LYS A 29 -1.10 -10.67 -2.14
CA LYS A 29 -0.97 -12.13 -2.09
C LYS A 29 -1.13 -12.67 -0.66
N LEU A 30 -0.51 -12.01 0.33
CA LEU A 30 -0.61 -12.40 1.74
C LEU A 30 -2.05 -12.30 2.29
N ILE A 31 -2.73 -11.21 1.95
CA ILE A 31 -4.11 -10.95 2.39
C ILE A 31 -5.11 -11.93 1.76
N LEU A 32 -4.89 -12.31 0.50
CA LEU A 32 -5.66 -13.35 -0.18
C LEU A 32 -5.38 -14.75 0.39
N GLY A 33 -4.17 -14.97 0.91
CA GLY A 33 -3.78 -16.15 1.68
C GLY A 33 -4.35 -16.19 3.10
N GLY A 34 -5.16 -15.19 3.50
CA GLY A 34 -5.86 -15.18 4.79
C GLY A 34 -5.08 -14.53 5.94
N LYS A 35 -3.85 -14.05 5.70
CA LYS A 35 -3.05 -13.37 6.72
C LYS A 35 -3.57 -11.95 7.00
N ARG A 36 -3.45 -11.50 8.24
CA ARG A 36 -3.73 -10.11 8.66
C ARG A 36 -2.45 -9.30 8.46
N VAL A 37 -2.53 -8.23 7.69
CA VAL A 37 -1.36 -7.46 7.29
C VAL A 37 -1.51 -6.02 7.77
N THR A 38 -0.53 -5.55 8.51
CA THR A 38 -0.40 -4.15 8.92
C THR A 38 0.80 -3.54 8.22
N VAL A 39 0.60 -2.42 7.54
CA VAL A 39 1.67 -1.65 6.90
C VAL A 39 1.82 -0.33 7.66
N VAL A 40 3.05 0.01 8.04
CA VAL A 40 3.40 1.27 8.71
C VAL A 40 4.30 2.13 7.83
N ASN A 41 4.46 3.42 8.19
CA ASN A 41 5.26 4.40 7.45
C ASN A 41 4.86 4.53 5.97
N ALA A 42 3.55 4.53 5.69
CA ALA A 42 3.01 4.67 4.34
C ALA A 42 3.54 5.89 3.56
N GLU A 43 3.87 6.97 4.27
CA GLU A 43 4.44 8.21 3.74
C GLU A 43 5.88 8.07 3.23
N ARG A 44 6.61 7.03 3.67
CA ARG A 44 8.00 6.77 3.27
C ARG A 44 8.11 5.76 2.12
N ALA A 45 6.98 5.33 1.56
CA ALA A 45 6.94 4.46 0.40
C ALA A 45 7.37 5.21 -0.87
N LEU A 46 8.17 4.56 -1.71
CA LEU A 46 8.77 5.15 -2.90
C LEU A 46 7.98 4.80 -4.17
N ILE A 47 7.96 5.73 -5.12
CA ILE A 47 7.46 5.51 -6.48
C ILE A 47 8.64 5.72 -7.43
N SER A 48 8.89 4.74 -8.30
CA SER A 48 9.95 4.83 -9.29
C SER A 48 9.58 5.78 -10.43
N GLY A 49 10.53 6.60 -10.88
CA GLY A 49 10.38 7.50 -12.01
C GLY A 49 10.91 8.90 -11.71
N ALA A 50 10.96 9.76 -12.72
CA ALA A 50 11.30 11.17 -12.51
C ALA A 50 10.15 11.88 -11.79
N ARG A 51 10.48 12.67 -10.76
CA ARG A 51 9.50 13.38 -9.91
C ARG A 51 8.43 14.12 -10.71
N ASN A 52 8.84 14.90 -11.71
CA ASN A 52 7.93 15.70 -12.53
C ASN A 52 6.96 14.84 -13.36
N SER A 53 7.42 13.69 -13.86
CA SER A 53 6.57 12.77 -14.62
C SER A 53 5.54 12.10 -13.70
N VAL A 54 5.96 11.65 -12.52
CA VAL A 54 5.06 11.03 -11.53
C VAL A 54 3.98 12.01 -11.08
N ILE A 55 4.36 13.26 -10.80
CA ILE A 55 3.40 14.32 -10.41
C ILE A 55 2.43 14.62 -11.56
N ARG A 56 2.92 14.74 -12.80
CA ARG A 56 2.07 15.01 -13.96
C ARG A 56 1.04 13.91 -14.19
N GLN A 57 1.47 12.65 -14.20
CA GLN A 57 0.56 11.50 -14.31
C GLN A 57 -0.49 11.49 -13.19
N TRP A 58 -0.08 11.90 -11.98
CA TRP A 58 -1.03 12.02 -10.89
C TRP A 58 -2.03 13.15 -11.13
N MET A 59 -1.60 14.31 -11.63
CA MET A 59 -2.48 15.44 -11.96
C MET A 59 -3.50 15.06 -13.04
N GLU A 60 -3.07 14.43 -14.13
CA GLU A 60 -3.96 13.91 -15.18
C GLU A 60 -5.03 12.97 -14.61
N ARG A 61 -4.65 12.10 -13.65
CA ARG A 61 -5.60 11.22 -12.98
C ARG A 61 -6.68 11.96 -12.19
N LEU A 62 -6.36 13.13 -11.64
CA LEU A 62 -7.30 13.94 -10.84
C LEU A 62 -8.34 14.66 -11.69
N GLU A 63 -8.00 14.97 -12.94
CA GLU A 63 -8.90 15.59 -13.91
C GLU A 63 -10.04 14.64 -14.31
N ILE A 64 -9.84 13.33 -14.14
CA ILE A 64 -10.87 12.32 -14.38
C ILE A 64 -11.99 12.47 -13.34
N SER A 65 -13.09 13.09 -13.77
CA SER A 65 -14.32 13.24 -13.00
C SER A 65 -15.55 13.00 -13.87
N SER A 66 -16.69 12.70 -13.24
CA SER A 66 -17.97 12.60 -13.94
C SER A 66 -18.45 14.01 -14.32
N ARG A 67 -18.83 14.20 -15.59
CA ARG A 67 -19.36 15.48 -16.09
C ARG A 67 -20.74 15.83 -15.50
N VAL A 68 -21.53 14.82 -15.15
CA VAL A 68 -22.92 15.01 -14.69
C VAL A 68 -22.96 15.29 -13.18
N ASN A 69 -22.30 14.47 -12.38
CA ASN A 69 -22.23 14.68 -10.93
C ASN A 69 -20.89 14.11 -10.40
N PRO A 70 -19.98 14.96 -9.91
CA PRO A 70 -18.69 14.56 -9.38
C PRO A 70 -18.77 13.56 -8.20
N ILE A 71 -19.86 13.56 -7.43
CA ILE A 71 -20.02 12.69 -6.25
C ILE A 71 -20.06 11.21 -6.64
N TYR A 72 -20.70 10.89 -7.77
CA TYR A 72 -20.78 9.52 -8.31
C TYR A 72 -19.55 9.13 -9.15
N GLY A 73 -18.57 10.04 -9.28
CA GLY A 73 -17.34 9.83 -10.03
C GLY A 73 -16.27 9.04 -9.28
N PRO A 74 -15.10 8.84 -9.92
CA PRO A 74 -13.96 8.22 -9.26
C PRO A 74 -13.45 9.04 -8.07
N ILE A 75 -13.49 8.48 -6.87
CA ILE A 75 -12.91 9.12 -5.69
C ILE A 75 -11.38 9.02 -5.73
N HIS A 76 -10.71 10.18 -5.65
CA HIS A 76 -9.26 10.32 -5.65
C HIS A 76 -8.69 10.49 -4.24
N PRO A 77 -8.10 9.45 -3.63
CA PRO A 77 -7.47 9.57 -2.32
C PRO A 77 -6.25 10.50 -2.35
N ARG A 78 -6.06 11.29 -1.28
CA ARG A 78 -4.93 12.22 -1.12
C ARG A 78 -3.92 11.78 -0.06
N ARG A 79 -4.38 11.07 0.97
CA ARG A 79 -3.51 10.62 2.06
C ARG A 79 -2.74 9.36 1.66
N PRO A 80 -1.45 9.23 2.02
CA PRO A 80 -0.59 8.12 1.56
C PRO A 80 -1.14 6.75 1.94
N ASP A 81 -1.72 6.61 3.13
CA ASP A 81 -2.39 5.38 3.58
C ASP A 81 -3.54 4.98 2.65
N THR A 82 -4.38 5.94 2.27
CA THR A 82 -5.52 5.70 1.37
C THR A 82 -5.10 5.47 -0.07
N ILE A 83 -3.98 6.05 -0.51
CA ILE A 83 -3.38 5.82 -1.83
C ILE A 83 -2.89 4.37 -1.91
N LEU A 84 -2.09 3.91 -0.94
CA LEU A 84 -1.64 2.52 -0.90
C LEU A 84 -2.81 1.54 -0.78
N ARG A 85 -3.83 1.88 0.02
CA ARG A 85 -5.05 1.07 0.11
C ARG A 85 -5.76 0.96 -1.24
N ARG A 86 -5.83 2.05 -2.02
CA ARG A 86 -6.39 2.07 -3.38
C ARG A 86 -5.56 1.19 -4.32
N MET A 87 -4.23 1.23 -4.23
CA MET A 87 -3.33 0.39 -5.03
C MET A 87 -3.56 -1.10 -4.75
N VAL A 88 -3.53 -1.52 -3.48
CA VAL A 88 -3.82 -2.92 -3.10
C VAL A 88 -5.22 -3.34 -3.53
N ARG A 89 -6.21 -2.45 -3.42
CA ARG A 89 -7.58 -2.72 -3.89
C ARG A 89 -7.66 -2.97 -5.40
N GLY A 90 -6.77 -2.38 -6.20
CA GLY A 90 -6.67 -2.68 -7.63
C GLY A 90 -6.15 -4.09 -7.93
N MET A 91 -5.37 -4.67 -7.01
CA MET A 91 -4.74 -5.99 -7.14
C MET A 91 -5.58 -7.14 -6.54
N VAL A 92 -6.73 -6.84 -5.93
CA VAL A 92 -7.59 -7.81 -5.25
C VAL A 92 -8.96 -7.88 -5.96
N PRO A 93 -9.59 -9.07 -6.11
CA PRO A 93 -10.91 -9.21 -6.72
C PRO A 93 -12.03 -8.59 -5.87
N ARG A 94 -12.18 -7.26 -5.92
CA ARG A 94 -13.04 -6.48 -5.04
C ARG A 94 -14.54 -6.79 -5.14
N ARG A 95 -15.01 -7.33 -6.27
CA ARG A 95 -16.42 -7.65 -6.49
C ARG A 95 -16.82 -8.99 -5.85
N LYS A 96 -15.85 -9.84 -5.52
CA LYS A 96 -16.09 -11.16 -4.91
C LYS A 96 -16.03 -11.04 -3.38
N PRO A 97 -16.81 -11.84 -2.64
CA PRO A 97 -16.82 -11.83 -1.17
C PRO A 97 -15.43 -12.13 -0.59
N LYS A 98 -14.67 -13.03 -1.23
CA LYS A 98 -13.28 -13.34 -0.86
C LYS A 98 -12.40 -12.09 -0.85
N GLY A 99 -12.50 -11.24 -1.88
CA GLY A 99 -11.70 -10.01 -1.97
C GLY A 99 -12.15 -8.94 -0.97
N ALA A 100 -13.45 -8.82 -0.72
CA ALA A 100 -13.98 -7.92 0.31
C ALA A 100 -13.51 -8.33 1.71
N ALA A 101 -13.55 -9.63 2.03
CA ALA A 101 -13.02 -10.16 3.29
C ALA A 101 -11.51 -9.96 3.40
N ALA A 102 -10.77 -10.13 2.30
CA ALA A 102 -9.33 -9.86 2.27
C ALA A 102 -9.04 -8.40 2.63
N MET A 103 -9.72 -7.43 2.00
CA MET A 103 -9.50 -6.01 2.26
C MET A 103 -9.75 -5.59 3.72
N LYS A 104 -10.60 -6.33 4.46
CA LYS A 104 -10.82 -6.10 5.90
C LYS A 104 -9.62 -6.51 6.77
N ARG A 105 -8.75 -7.39 6.26
CA ARG A 105 -7.53 -7.86 6.95
C ARG A 105 -6.35 -6.90 6.83
N LEU A 106 -6.42 -5.92 5.91
CA LEU A 106 -5.37 -4.94 5.67
C LEU A 106 -5.60 -3.68 6.51
N ARG A 107 -4.56 -3.28 7.23
CA ARG A 107 -4.46 -1.97 7.89
C ARG A 107 -3.21 -1.26 7.40
N ILE A 108 -3.34 0.04 7.11
CA ILE A 108 -2.23 0.87 6.64
C ILE A 108 -2.24 2.13 7.49
N TYR A 109 -1.09 2.48 8.06
CA TYR A 109 -0.89 3.64 8.92
C TYR A 109 0.15 4.59 8.34
N ILE A 110 -0.05 5.87 8.63
CA ILE A 110 0.95 6.92 8.44
C ILE A 110 1.77 6.95 9.72
N GLY A 111 3.09 6.85 9.62
CA GLY A 111 3.98 6.63 10.76
C GLY A 111 3.74 5.29 11.47
N VAL A 112 4.28 5.18 12.69
CA VAL A 112 4.11 4.03 13.57
C VAL A 112 3.22 4.43 14.75
N PRO A 113 2.03 3.82 14.92
CA PRO A 113 1.19 4.03 16.10
C PRO A 113 1.94 3.67 17.39
N GLU A 114 1.67 4.40 18.48
CA GLU A 114 2.31 4.20 19.80
C GLU A 114 2.22 2.75 20.29
N GLU A 115 1.05 2.13 20.09
CA GLU A 115 0.74 0.74 20.44
C GLU A 115 1.61 -0.30 19.70
N MET A 116 2.20 0.07 18.56
CA MET A 116 2.98 -0.84 17.71
C MET A 116 4.48 -0.54 17.72
N LYS A 117 4.96 0.46 18.48
CA LYS A 117 6.38 0.83 18.51
C LYS A 117 7.30 -0.32 18.96
N ALA A 118 6.80 -1.22 19.80
CA ALA A 118 7.55 -2.37 20.32
C ALA A 118 7.52 -3.63 19.42
N MET A 119 6.82 -3.59 18.28
CA MET A 119 6.68 -4.75 17.39
C MET A 119 7.81 -4.80 16.35
N ASN A 120 8.22 -6.01 15.98
CA ASN A 120 9.14 -6.22 14.88
C ASN A 120 8.43 -5.99 13.53
N PHE A 121 9.04 -5.19 12.66
CA PHE A 121 8.56 -4.91 11.32
C PHE A 121 9.40 -5.66 10.28
N GLY A 122 8.72 -6.48 9.46
CA GLY A 122 9.35 -7.12 8.31
C GLY A 122 9.52 -6.15 7.13
N ARG A 123 10.51 -6.42 6.29
CA ARG A 123 10.74 -5.71 5.02
C ARG A 123 10.94 -6.72 3.92
N PHE A 124 10.43 -6.45 2.71
CA PHE A 124 10.69 -7.31 1.56
C PHE A 124 11.97 -6.88 0.86
N GLU A 125 12.92 -7.81 0.69
CA GLU A 125 14.17 -7.57 -0.03
C GLU A 125 13.89 -7.20 -1.50
N ASP A 126 13.03 -7.96 -2.19
CA ASP A 126 12.68 -7.72 -3.61
C ASP A 126 12.07 -6.33 -3.90
N ALA A 127 11.47 -5.71 -2.88
CA ALA A 127 10.73 -4.46 -3.04
C ALA A 127 11.55 -3.23 -2.60
N GLN A 128 12.76 -3.42 -2.06
CA GLN A 128 13.66 -2.30 -1.76
C GLN A 128 14.09 -1.57 -3.04
N ALA A 129 14.23 -0.26 -2.92
CA ALA A 129 14.81 0.55 -3.98
C ALA A 129 16.32 0.26 -4.09
N THR A 130 16.75 -0.21 -5.27
CA THR A 130 18.17 -0.44 -5.58
C THR A 130 18.87 0.85 -6.04
N ARG A 131 18.09 1.85 -6.48
CA ARG A 131 18.65 3.13 -6.93
C ARG A 131 18.92 4.04 -5.74
N PRO A 132 20.02 4.81 -5.75
CA PRO A 132 20.29 5.80 -4.72
C PRO A 132 19.15 6.81 -4.69
N ILE A 133 18.68 7.12 -3.48
CA ILE A 133 17.63 8.12 -3.27
C ILE A 133 18.29 9.49 -3.51
N PRO A 134 17.76 10.33 -4.42
CA PRO A 134 18.22 11.70 -4.51
C PRO A 134 17.87 12.39 -3.19
N VAL A 135 18.90 12.73 -2.43
CA VAL A 135 18.82 13.52 -1.19
C VAL A 135 18.38 14.95 -1.48
#